data_AF-A0A376UC30-F1
#
_entry.id   AF-A0A376UC30-F1
#
_cell.length_a   1.000
_cell.length_b   1.000
_cell.length_c   1.000
_cell.angle_alpha   90.00
_cell.angle_beta   90.00
_cell.angle_gamma   90.00
#
_symmetry.space_group_name_H-M   'P 1'
#
loop_
_entity.id
_entity.type
_entity.pdbx_description
1 polymer ?
#
loop_
_entity_poly.entity_id
_entity_poly.type
_entity_poly.pdbx_seq_one_letter_code
_entity_poly.pdbx_strand_id
1 'polypeptide(L)'
;MTSMFSCGTNERRMCDTIHPQIHDSDRLSMWRGNGEWICRPLNNPQKLQFNAYTDNNPKGFGLLQLDRDFSHYQDIMGWYNKRPSLWVEPRNKWGKGTIGLMEIPTTGETLDNIVCFWQPEKAVKAGDELHSSIVCTGVRNRLFIAH
;
A
#
# COMPACT_ATOMS: atom_id res chain seq x y z
N MET A 1 3.57 -6.35 2.69
CA MET A 1 3.31 -5.13 3.49
C MET A 1 1.88 -5.22 3.98
N THR A 2 1.64 -4.87 5.24
CA THR A 2 0.28 -4.70 5.79
C THR A 2 0.11 -3.25 6.23
N SER A 3 -1.14 -2.78 6.21
CA SER A 3 -1.53 -1.45 6.67
C SER A 3 -3.02 -1.45 7.02
N MET A 4 -3.53 -0.31 7.45
CA MET A 4 -4.91 -0.10 7.84
C MET A 4 -5.50 1.12 7.12
N PHE A 5 -6.69 0.96 6.55
CA PHE A 5 -7.53 2.02 6.03
C PHE A 5 -8.98 1.79 6.50
N SER A 6 -9.45 2.62 7.44
CA SER A 6 -10.82 2.58 7.94
C SER A 6 -11.71 3.51 7.12
N CYS A 7 -11.29 4.77 6.99
CA CYS A 7 -12.00 5.77 6.19
C CYS A 7 -11.09 6.96 5.83
N GLY A 8 -11.40 7.67 4.74
CA GLY A 8 -10.60 8.82 4.29
C GLY A 8 -11.24 9.56 3.12
N THR A 9 -10.49 10.42 2.44
CA THR A 9 -10.99 11.26 1.33
C THR A 9 -11.76 10.49 0.25
N ASN A 10 -11.31 9.28 -0.12
CA ASN A 10 -11.96 8.48 -1.16
C ASN A 10 -13.28 7.85 -0.72
N GLU A 11 -13.50 7.74 0.59
CA GLU A 11 -14.67 7.11 1.19
C GLU A 11 -15.24 7.93 2.35
N ARG A 12 -15.27 9.26 2.18
CA ARG A 12 -15.60 10.18 3.29
C ARG A 12 -16.95 9.90 3.95
N ARG A 13 -17.91 9.36 3.19
CA ARG A 13 -19.24 8.97 3.70
C ARG A 13 -19.19 7.83 4.73
N MET A 14 -18.11 7.05 4.74
CA MET A 14 -17.91 5.93 5.67
C MET A 14 -17.24 6.38 6.97
N CYS A 15 -16.78 7.64 7.07
CA CYS A 15 -16.21 8.21 8.29
C CYS A 15 -17.29 8.61 9.29
N ASP A 16 -17.95 7.62 9.91
CA ASP A 16 -18.85 7.83 11.05
C ASP A 16 -18.06 7.87 12.37
N THR A 17 -17.10 8.79 12.45
CA THR A 17 -16.25 8.97 13.63
C THR A 17 -16.03 10.46 13.89
N ILE A 18 -15.53 10.80 15.08
CA ILE A 18 -15.15 12.20 15.40
C ILE A 18 -13.92 12.67 14.59
N HIS A 19 -13.15 11.74 14.03
CA HIS A 19 -11.95 12.04 13.26
C HIS A 19 -12.29 12.14 11.77
N PRO A 20 -11.77 13.15 11.04
CA PRO A 20 -12.10 13.30 9.63
C PRO A 20 -11.54 12.17 8.75
N GLN A 21 -10.40 11.58 9.12
CA GLN A 21 -9.78 10.45 8.42
C GLN A 21 -9.07 9.52 9.42
N ILE A 22 -9.09 8.22 9.14
CA ILE A 22 -8.45 7.20 9.97
C ILE A 22 -7.82 6.15 9.06
N HIS A 23 -6.50 6.25 8.88
CA HIS A 23 -5.71 5.32 8.08
C HIS A 23 -4.20 5.49 8.31
N ASP A 24 -3.46 4.40 8.13
CA ASP A 24 -1.99 4.37 8.17
C ASP A 24 -1.37 4.60 6.78
N SER A 25 -2.15 4.43 5.71
CA SER A 25 -1.79 4.69 4.32
C SER A 25 -3.05 5.05 3.53
N ASP A 26 -2.94 5.91 2.52
CA ASP A 26 -4.06 6.39 1.70
C ASP A 26 -4.10 5.78 0.28
N ARG A 27 -2.99 5.18 -0.18
CA ARG A 27 -2.87 4.64 -1.55
C ARG A 27 -1.82 3.55 -1.68
N LEU A 28 -2.03 2.68 -2.67
CA LEU A 28 -0.98 1.90 -3.31
C LEU A 28 -0.39 2.72 -4.47
N SER A 29 0.93 2.88 -4.47
CA SER A 29 1.68 3.44 -5.60
C SER A 29 2.57 2.37 -6.20
N MET A 30 2.68 2.34 -7.53
CA MET A 30 3.45 1.35 -8.28
C MET A 30 4.25 2.03 -9.38
N TRP A 31 5.53 1.71 -9.48
CA TRP A 31 6.38 2.03 -10.61
C TRP A 31 6.63 0.76 -11.42
N ARG A 32 5.97 0.69 -12.56
CA ARG A 32 5.83 -0.50 -13.38
C ARG A 32 7.10 -0.79 -14.16
N GLY A 33 7.29 -2.04 -14.59
CA GLY A 33 8.46 -2.44 -15.37
C GLY A 33 8.56 -1.71 -16.73
N ASN A 34 7.42 -1.36 -17.31
CA ASN A 34 7.31 -0.53 -18.53
C ASN A 34 7.58 0.97 -18.28
N GLY A 35 7.81 1.40 -17.03
CA GLY A 35 8.06 2.79 -16.65
C GLY A 35 6.82 3.59 -16.24
N GLU A 36 5.61 3.04 -16.37
CA GLU A 36 4.37 3.69 -15.97
C GLU A 36 4.26 3.83 -14.45
N TRP A 37 3.68 4.93 -13.99
CA TRP A 37 3.31 5.12 -12.59
C TRP A 37 1.81 4.94 -12.41
N ILE A 38 1.43 4.04 -11.51
CA ILE A 38 0.03 3.80 -11.16
C ILE A 38 -0.19 4.18 -9.70
N CYS A 39 -1.24 4.95 -9.45
CA CYS A 39 -1.70 5.32 -8.12
C CYS A 39 -3.12 4.81 -7.92
N ARG A 40 -3.29 3.84 -7.02
CA ARG A 40 -4.58 3.29 -6.62
C ARG A 40 -4.90 3.75 -5.20
N PRO A 41 -5.87 4.65 -5.01
CA PRO A 41 -6.35 5.00 -3.67
C PRO A 41 -6.82 3.76 -2.90
N LEU A 42 -6.70 3.72 -1.58
CA LEU A 42 -7.21 2.61 -0.76
C LEU A 42 -8.65 2.85 -0.34
N ASN A 43 -9.36 1.75 -0.12
CA ASN A 43 -10.77 1.69 0.27
C ASN A 43 -10.98 0.71 1.43
N ASN A 44 -12.11 0.85 2.13
CA ASN A 44 -12.64 -0.10 3.11
C ASN A 44 -13.96 -0.70 2.56
N PRO A 45 -13.87 -1.68 1.64
CA PRO A 45 -15.04 -2.20 0.94
C PRO A 45 -15.95 -3.02 1.87
N GLN A 46 -17.24 -3.12 1.53
CA GLN A 46 -18.20 -3.95 2.27
C GLN A 46 -17.96 -5.47 2.13
N LYS A 47 -17.16 -5.88 1.14
CA LYS A 47 -16.79 -7.28 0.88
C LYS A 47 -15.31 -7.33 0.54
N LEU A 48 -14.66 -8.46 0.81
CA LEU A 48 -13.26 -8.70 0.44
C LEU A 48 -13.03 -8.36 -1.05
N GLN A 49 -12.09 -7.47 -1.31
CA GLN A 49 -11.64 -7.16 -2.67
C GLN A 49 -10.20 -7.58 -2.86
N PHE A 50 -9.91 -8.15 -4.03
CA PHE A 50 -8.57 -8.52 -4.45
C PHE A 50 -8.31 -7.93 -5.84
N ASN A 51 -7.30 -7.06 -5.92
CA ASN A 51 -6.85 -6.43 -7.16
C ASN A 51 -5.47 -6.98 -7.52
N ALA A 52 -5.30 -7.36 -8.78
CA ALA A 52 -4.10 -8.01 -9.31
C ALA A 52 -3.52 -7.19 -10.48
N TYR A 53 -2.36 -6.57 -10.27
CA TYR A 53 -1.67 -5.79 -11.29
C TYR A 53 -0.50 -6.58 -11.88
N THR A 54 -0.73 -7.30 -12.98
CA THR A 54 0.31 -8.09 -13.67
C THR A 54 1.45 -7.22 -14.16
N ASP A 55 2.71 -7.54 -13.87
CA ASP A 55 3.89 -6.80 -14.31
C ASP A 55 5.04 -7.73 -14.72
N ASN A 56 6.07 -7.17 -15.35
CA ASN A 56 7.34 -7.84 -15.60
C ASN A 56 8.50 -6.93 -15.15
N ASN A 57 9.19 -7.31 -14.07
CA ASN A 57 10.24 -6.53 -13.42
C ASN A 57 9.75 -5.15 -12.94
N PRO A 58 8.84 -5.09 -11.95
CA PRO A 58 8.44 -3.80 -11.36
C PRO A 58 9.67 -3.06 -10.83
N LYS A 59 9.69 -1.74 -10.98
CA LYS A 59 10.76 -0.89 -10.44
C LYS A 59 10.54 -0.54 -8.98
N GLY A 60 9.29 -0.59 -8.52
CA GLY A 60 8.96 -0.52 -7.10
C GLY A 60 7.47 -0.39 -6.86
N PHE A 61 7.04 -0.60 -5.62
CA PHE A 61 5.66 -0.41 -5.20
C PHE A 61 5.59 -0.22 -3.69
N GLY A 62 4.55 0.44 -3.21
CA GLY A 62 4.47 0.82 -1.81
C GLY A 62 3.09 1.25 -1.36
N LEU A 63 2.84 1.09 -0.07
CA LEU A 63 1.71 1.72 0.60
C LEU A 63 2.19 3.07 1.12
N LEU A 64 1.57 4.13 0.60
CA LEU A 64 2.00 5.49 0.85
C LEU A 64 0.97 6.22 1.71
N GLN A 65 1.49 7.15 2.50
CA GLN A 65 0.73 8.12 3.29
C GLN A 65 1.17 9.49 2.80
N LEU A 66 0.42 10.04 1.83
CA LEU A 66 0.78 11.32 1.21
C LEU A 66 0.07 12.50 1.87
N ASP A 67 -1.13 12.29 2.41
CA ASP A 67 -1.76 13.28 3.28
C ASP A 67 -1.06 13.31 4.66
N ARG A 68 -0.66 14.51 5.08
CA ARG A 68 0.19 14.76 6.26
C ARG A 68 -0.31 15.92 7.11
N ASP A 69 -1.35 16.61 6.66
CA ASP A 69 -1.91 17.75 7.39
C ASP A 69 -2.66 17.22 8.62
N PHE A 70 -2.25 17.66 9.81
CA PHE A 70 -2.91 17.24 11.04
C PHE A 70 -4.40 17.59 11.06
N SER A 71 -4.82 18.70 10.44
CA SER A 71 -6.21 19.13 10.38
C SER A 71 -7.14 18.14 9.67
N HIS A 72 -6.58 17.24 8.86
CA HIS A 72 -7.30 16.17 8.17
C HIS A 72 -7.53 14.92 9.01
N TYR A 73 -6.86 14.78 10.15
CA TYR A 73 -6.97 13.60 11.04
C TYR A 73 -7.46 13.97 12.44
N GLN A 74 -6.97 15.08 12.99
CA GLN A 74 -7.37 15.63 14.29
C GLN A 74 -7.31 14.60 15.43
N ASP A 75 -6.43 13.62 15.31
CA ASP A 75 -6.23 12.57 16.30
C ASP A 75 -4.84 12.71 16.95
N ILE A 76 -4.86 13.14 18.21
CA ILE A 76 -3.67 13.33 19.05
C ILE A 76 -3.18 12.03 19.71
N MET A 77 -3.94 10.94 19.61
CA MET A 77 -3.57 9.62 20.11
C MET A 77 -2.96 8.79 18.97
N GLY A 78 -3.66 8.69 17.84
CA GLY A 78 -3.24 7.88 16.70
C GLY A 78 -2.11 8.47 15.86
N TRP A 79 -2.00 9.81 15.79
CA TRP A 79 -1.02 10.55 14.98
C TRP A 79 -0.90 10.02 13.53
N TYR A 80 -2.03 9.70 12.90
CA TYR A 80 -2.10 9.10 11.56
C TYR A 80 -1.34 9.91 10.49
N ASN A 81 -1.35 11.24 10.60
CA ASN A 81 -0.61 12.13 9.71
C ASN A 81 0.92 11.91 9.76
N LYS A 82 1.45 11.31 10.83
CA LYS A 82 2.89 11.02 11.03
C LYS A 82 3.28 9.58 10.68
N ARG A 83 2.34 8.72 10.31
CA ARG A 83 2.59 7.30 10.01
C ARG A 83 3.48 7.14 8.77
N PRO A 84 4.51 6.29 8.78
CA PRO A 84 5.46 6.22 7.69
C PRO A 84 4.80 5.66 6.42
N SER A 85 5.27 6.10 5.26
CA SER A 85 5.08 5.36 4.01
C SER A 85 6.12 4.25 3.91
N LEU A 86 5.77 3.17 3.22
CA LEU A 86 6.69 2.06 2.96
C LEU A 86 6.77 1.77 1.47
N TRP A 87 8.00 1.77 0.95
CA TRP A 87 8.29 1.50 -0.45
C TRP A 87 9.24 0.31 -0.59
N VAL A 88 8.88 -0.61 -1.46
CA VAL A 88 9.71 -1.76 -1.85
C VAL A 88 10.34 -1.48 -3.20
N GLU A 89 11.66 -1.51 -3.23
CA GLU A 89 12.46 -1.41 -4.46
C GLU A 89 13.18 -2.75 -4.70
N PRO A 90 12.83 -3.48 -5.78
CA PRO A 90 13.54 -4.69 -6.18
C PRO A 90 15.00 -4.39 -6.55
N ARG A 91 15.95 -5.14 -5.97
CA ARG A 91 17.38 -5.04 -6.31
C ARG A 91 17.79 -5.89 -7.50
N ASN A 92 16.90 -6.78 -7.95
CA ASN A 92 17.13 -7.68 -9.07
C ASN A 92 15.86 -7.84 -9.90
N LYS A 93 16.00 -8.48 -11.07
CA LYS A 93 14.89 -8.75 -11.99
C LYS A 93 13.99 -9.85 -11.43
N TRP A 94 12.79 -9.49 -11.00
CA TRP A 94 11.79 -10.41 -10.47
C TRP A 94 11.02 -11.21 -11.54
N GLY A 95 11.18 -10.83 -12.81
CA GLY A 95 10.46 -11.44 -13.91
C GLY A 95 8.96 -11.13 -13.88
N LYS A 96 8.18 -12.03 -14.46
CA LYS A 96 6.72 -11.91 -14.55
C LYS A 96 6.05 -12.28 -13.24
N GLY A 97 5.02 -11.52 -12.90
CA GLY A 97 4.20 -11.76 -11.73
C GLY A 97 3.14 -10.68 -11.59
N THR A 98 2.66 -10.49 -10.38
CA THR A 98 1.54 -9.61 -10.07
C THR A 98 1.79 -8.89 -8.76
N ILE A 99 1.56 -7.57 -8.75
CA ILE A 99 1.40 -6.82 -7.49
C ILE A 99 -0.04 -7.05 -7.02
N GLY A 100 -0.20 -7.77 -5.92
CA GLY A 100 -1.50 -8.03 -5.29
C GLY A 100 -1.84 -6.96 -4.27
N LEU A 101 -3.10 -6.52 -4.29
CA LEU A 101 -3.69 -5.67 -3.26
C LEU A 101 -4.96 -6.35 -2.74
N MET A 102 -5.00 -6.64 -1.45
CA MET A 102 -6.15 -7.17 -0.75
C MET A 102 -6.71 -6.11 0.19
N GLU A 103 -8.00 -5.83 0.06
CA GLU A 103 -8.75 -4.88 0.88
C GLU A 103 -9.85 -5.67 1.60
N ILE A 104 -9.66 -5.84 2.91
CA ILE A 104 -10.53 -6.63 3.79
C ILE A 104 -11.53 -5.66 4.45
N PRO A 105 -12.83 -6.00 4.56
CA PRO A 105 -13.76 -5.18 5.30
C PRO A 105 -13.34 -5.05 6.76
N THR A 106 -13.30 -3.82 7.28
CA THR A 106 -13.11 -3.55 8.70
C THR A 106 -14.15 -2.59 9.23
N THR A 107 -14.47 -2.71 10.52
CA THR A 107 -15.36 -1.78 11.24
C THR A 107 -14.59 -0.77 12.09
N GLY A 108 -13.25 -0.82 12.08
CA GLY A 108 -12.43 0.04 12.92
C GLY A 108 -10.94 -0.05 12.58
N GLU A 109 -10.15 0.69 13.36
CA GLU A 109 -8.74 0.98 13.13
C GLU A 109 -7.77 0.02 13.81
N THR A 110 -8.27 -0.91 14.62
CA THR A 110 -7.44 -1.79 15.46
C THR A 110 -6.81 -2.94 14.69
N LEU A 111 -7.37 -3.30 13.54
CA LEU A 111 -6.90 -4.40 12.70
C LEU A 111 -6.45 -3.88 11.34
N ASP A 112 -5.27 -4.32 10.91
CA ASP A 112 -4.79 -4.13 9.55
C ASP A 112 -5.74 -4.83 8.57
N ASN A 113 -6.24 -4.08 7.59
CA ASN A 113 -7.18 -4.56 6.59
C ASN A 113 -6.66 -4.40 5.14
N ILE A 114 -5.45 -3.88 4.98
CA ILE A 114 -4.79 -3.69 3.69
C ILE A 114 -3.56 -4.59 3.61
N VAL A 115 -3.48 -5.41 2.56
CA VAL A 115 -2.31 -6.25 2.30
C VAL A 115 -1.82 -6.01 0.88
N CYS A 116 -0.52 -5.74 0.74
CA CYS A 116 0.14 -5.58 -0.56
C CYS A 116 1.41 -6.44 -0.65
N PHE A 117 1.54 -7.17 -1.76
CA PHE A 117 2.64 -8.11 -1.99
C PHE A 117 2.93 -8.32 -3.48
N TRP A 118 4.11 -8.85 -3.77
CA TRP A 118 4.44 -9.36 -5.09
C TRP A 118 4.22 -10.88 -5.13
N GLN A 119 3.55 -11.35 -6.17
CA GLN A 119 3.32 -12.76 -6.45
C GLN A 119 3.98 -13.12 -7.79
N PRO A 120 5.07 -13.90 -7.80
CA PRO A 120 5.64 -14.42 -9.04
C PRO A 120 4.63 -15.25 -9.83
N GLU A 121 4.68 -15.19 -11.17
CA GLU A 121 3.80 -15.97 -12.06
C GLU A 121 4.03 -17.47 -11.91
N LYS A 122 5.30 -17.87 -11.76
CA LYS A 122 5.65 -19.26 -11.49
C LYS A 122 5.51 -19.55 -10.02
N ALA A 123 4.66 -20.51 -9.69
CA ALA A 123 4.57 -21.05 -8.34
C ALA A 123 5.91 -21.64 -7.92
N VAL A 124 6.32 -21.31 -6.71
CA VAL A 124 7.52 -21.83 -6.06
C VAL A 124 7.22 -23.24 -5.56
N LYS A 125 8.01 -24.22 -5.98
CA LYS A 125 7.89 -25.59 -5.49
C LYS A 125 8.84 -25.84 -4.33
N ALA A 126 8.54 -26.85 -3.53
CA ALA A 126 9.46 -27.30 -2.49
C ALA A 126 10.80 -27.69 -3.13
N GLY A 127 11.88 -27.09 -2.66
CA GLY A 127 13.23 -27.27 -3.20
C GLY A 127 13.68 -26.18 -4.18
N ASP A 128 12.79 -25.27 -4.62
CA ASP A 128 13.18 -24.13 -5.44
C ASP A 128 13.90 -23.07 -4.60
N GLU A 129 15.00 -22.51 -5.11
CA GLU A 129 15.69 -21.37 -4.52
C GLU A 129 15.19 -20.07 -5.15
N LEU A 130 14.53 -19.21 -4.36
CA LEU A 130 14.15 -17.88 -4.77
C LEU A 130 15.15 -16.84 -4.29
N HIS A 131 15.92 -16.28 -5.21
CA HIS A 131 16.76 -15.13 -4.92
C HIS A 131 15.95 -13.84 -5.14
N SER A 132 15.27 -13.38 -4.10
CA SER A 132 14.55 -12.10 -4.08
C SER A 132 15.27 -11.12 -3.15
N SER A 133 15.86 -10.07 -3.71
CA SER A 133 16.53 -9.02 -2.91
C SER A 133 15.77 -7.71 -3.03
N ILE A 134 15.49 -7.07 -1.89
CA ILE A 134 14.73 -5.81 -1.81
C ILE A 134 15.43 -4.78 -0.93
N VAL A 135 15.11 -3.51 -1.18
CA VAL A 135 15.20 -2.44 -0.18
C VAL A 135 13.79 -2.07 0.24
N CYS A 136 13.55 -2.08 1.55
CA CYS A 136 12.36 -1.50 2.14
C CYS A 136 12.73 -0.11 2.69
N THR A 137 12.18 0.95 2.10
CA THR A 137 12.43 2.31 2.56
C THR A 137 11.20 2.84 3.28
N GLY A 138 11.35 3.06 4.58
CA GLY A 138 10.38 3.81 5.39
C GLY A 138 10.62 5.31 5.21
N VAL A 139 9.63 6.04 4.70
CA VAL A 139 9.76 7.45 4.36
C VAL A 139 8.62 8.25 4.97
N ARG A 140 8.95 9.40 5.59
CA ARG A 140 7.94 10.38 6.05
C ARG A 140 7.78 11.58 5.10
N ASN A 141 8.87 12.08 4.49
CA ASN A 141 8.89 13.37 3.79
C ASN A 141 9.46 13.35 2.35
N ARG A 142 9.79 12.18 1.79
CA ARG A 142 10.30 12.08 0.41
C ARG A 142 9.15 11.69 -0.50
N LEU A 143 8.80 12.56 -1.44
CA LEU A 143 8.06 12.12 -2.62
C LEU A 143 8.97 11.11 -3.35
N PHE A 144 8.46 9.93 -3.68
CA PHE A 144 9.13 9.00 -4.58
C PHE A 144 9.06 9.56 -6.00
N ILE A 145 9.83 10.62 -6.28
CA ILE A 145 10.01 11.15 -7.64
C ILE A 145 11.14 10.35 -8.28
N ALA A 146 10.83 9.67 -9.38
CA ALA A 146 11.85 9.06 -10.22
C ALA A 146 12.83 10.14 -10.70
N HIS A 147 14.13 9.92 -10.47
CA HIS A 147 15.20 10.61 -11.19
C HIS A 147 15.33 10.05 -12.61
#